data_AF-A0A7W5QC01-F1
#
_entry.id   AF-A0A7W5QC01-F1
#
_cell.length_a   1.000
_cell.length_b   1.000
_cell.length_c   1.000
_cell.angle_alpha   90.00
_cell.angle_beta   90.00
_cell.angle_gamma   90.00
#
_symmetry.space_group_name_H-M   'P 1'
#
loop_
_entity.id
_entity.type
_entity.pdbx_description
1 polymer ?
#
loop_
_entity_poly.entity_id
_entity_poly.type
_entity_poly.pdbx_seq_one_letter_code
_entity_poly.pdbx_strand_id
1 'polypeptide(L)' 'DLSSHTVVGYLKSAMRKLDSVNRMQAVARAFRYRLL' A
#
# COMPACT_ATOMS: atom_id res chain seq x y z
N ASP A 1 0.62 -3.79 -19.32
CA ASP A 1 1.03 -4.65 -18.20
C ASP A 1 1.94 -3.86 -17.27
N LEU A 2 1.72 -3.92 -15.96
CA LEU A 2 2.55 -3.16 -15.00
C LEU A 2 3.64 -4.09 -14.46
N SER A 3 4.90 -3.66 -14.51
CA SER A 3 5.99 -4.50 -14.02
C SER A 3 5.86 -4.74 -12.50
N SER A 4 6.35 -5.89 -12.05
CA SER A 4 6.40 -6.22 -10.62
C SER A 4 7.19 -5.19 -9.80
N HIS A 5 8.26 -4.60 -10.37
CA HIS A 5 9.03 -3.56 -9.67
C HIS A 5 8.23 -2.27 -9.48
N THR A 6 7.38 -1.92 -10.45
CA THR A 6 6.52 -0.74 -10.38
C THR A 6 5.41 -0.93 -9.35
N VAL A 7 4.77 -2.11 -9.33
CA VAL A 7 3.76 -2.46 -8.30
C VAL A 7 4.36 -2.34 -6.89
N VAL A 8 5.56 -2.88 -6.68
CA VAL A 8 6.27 -2.81 -5.40
C VAL A 8 6.61 -1.37 -5.03
N GLY A 9 7.00 -0.53 -5.99
CA GLY A 9 7.25 0.90 -5.76
C GLY A 9 6.01 1.66 -5.27
N TYR A 10 4.87 1.43 -5.91
CA TYR A 10 3.60 2.02 -5.46
C TYR A 10 3.19 1.50 -4.08
N LEU A 11 3.31 0.20 -3.84
CA LEU A 11 2.95 -0.38 -2.56
C LEU A 11 3.84 0.15 -1.42
N LYS A 12 5.16 0.25 -1.62
CA LYS A 12 6.09 0.86 -0.64
C LYS A 12 5.70 2.30 -0.32
N SER A 13 5.34 3.07 -1.35
CA SER A 13 4.91 4.45 -1.18
C SER A 13 3.59 4.56 -0.41
N ALA A 14 2.62 3.69 -0.70
CA ALA A 14 1.35 3.62 0.01
C ALA A 14 1.53 3.20 1.47
N MET A 15 2.37 2.18 1.73
CA MET A 15 2.73 1.74 3.08
C MET A 15 3.33 2.88 3.90
N ARG A 16 4.24 3.69 3.33
CA ARG A 16 4.81 4.88 4.00
C ARG A 16 3.76 5.94 4.31
N LYS A 17 2.86 6.23 3.36
CA LYS A 17 1.76 7.22 3.54
C LYS A 17 0.76 6.78 4.60
N LEU A 18 0.51 5.49 4.72
CA LEU A 18 -0.42 4.90 5.69
C LEU A 18 0.28 4.51 7.00
N ASP A 19 1.57 4.81 7.17
CA ASP A 19 2.37 4.46 8.35
C ASP A 19 2.25 2.95 8.69
N SER A 20 2.44 2.10 7.68
CA SER A 20 2.28 0.64 7.77
C SER A 20 3.58 -0.08 7.45
N VAL A 21 3.93 -1.08 8.24
CA VAL A 21 5.20 -1.82 8.07
C VAL A 21 5.09 -3.01 7.11
N ASN A 22 3.86 -3.42 6.76
CA ASN A 22 3.61 -4.50 5.82
C ASN A 22 2.33 -4.26 4.99
N ARG A 23 2.19 -5.06 3.92
CA ARG A 23 1.06 -4.97 2.98
C ARG A 23 -0.29 -5.13 3.66
N MET A 24 -0.43 -6.12 4.55
CA MET A 24 -1.72 -6.43 5.18
C MET A 24 -2.20 -5.27 6.07
N GLN A 25 -1.30 -4.65 6.85
CA GLN A 25 -1.61 -3.47 7.65
C GLN A 25 -2.01 -2.27 6.78
N ALA A 26 -1.29 -2.05 5.67
CA ALA A 26 -1.62 -0.95 4.75
C ALA A 26 -3.01 -1.15 4.12
N VAL A 27 -3.33 -2.38 3.71
CA VAL A 27 -4.66 -2.71 3.20
C VAL A 27 -5.73 -2.50 4.28
N ALA A 28 -5.52 -2.99 5.50
CA ALA A 28 -6.46 -2.80 6.60
C ALA A 28 -6.68 -1.31 6.94
N ARG A 29 -5.62 -0.49 6.96
CA ARG A 29 -5.72 0.96 7.18
C ARG A 29 -6.42 1.66 6.02
N ALA A 30 -6.13 1.29 4.78
CA ALA A 30 -6.81 1.84 3.61
C ALA A 30 -8.31 1.56 3.63
N PHE A 31 -8.73 0.35 4.03
CA PHE A 31 -10.14 0.03 4.26
C PHE A 31 -10.76 0.86 5.39
N ARG A 32 -10.06 1.01 6.52
CA ARG A 32 -10.52 1.82 7.66
C ARG A 32 -10.73 3.29 7.27
N TYR A 33 -9.86 3.82 6.41
CA TYR A 33 -9.97 5.18 5.88
C TYR A 33 -10.89 5.32 4.67
N ARG A 34 -11.49 4.23 4.17
CA ARG A 34 -12.32 4.22 2.96
C ARG A 34 -11.59 4.78 1.72
N LEU A 35 -10.31 4.41 1.57
CA LEU A 35 -9.42 4.83 0.47
C LEU A 35 -9.29 3.77 -0.64
N LEU A 36 -10.12 2.72 -0.58
CA LEU A 36 -10.14 1.59 -1.52
C LEU A 36 -11.47 1.57 -2.29
#